data_AF-A0A7L4N5E5-F1
#
_entry.id   AF-A0A7L4N5E5-F1
#
_cell.length_a   1.000
_cell.length_b   1.000
_cell.length_c   1.000
_cell.angle_alpha   90.00
_cell.angle_beta   90.00
_cell.angle_gamma   90.00
#
_symmetry.space_group_name_H-M   'P 1'
#
loop_
_entity.id
_entity.type
_entity.pdbx_description
1 polymer ?
#
loop_
_entity_poly.entity_id
_entity_poly.type
_entity_poly.pdbx_seq_one_letter_code
_entity_poly.pdbx_strand_id
1 'polypeptide(L)'
;MSGQSITDRITAAQHSVTGSAVAKAVCKATTHEVMGPKKKHLDYLIQCTNEMNVNIPQLADTLFERTANSSWVVVFKALITTHHLMMYGNE
;
A
#
# COMPACT_ATOMS: atom_id res chain seq x y z
N MET A 1 7.75 -19.41 5.97
CA MET A 1 8.39 -18.87 4.75
C MET A 1 7.66 -17.62 4.32
N SER A 2 8.36 -16.52 4.00
CA SER A 2 7.72 -15.26 3.60
C SER A 2 6.98 -15.45 2.26
N GLY A 3 5.64 -15.40 2.27
CA GLY A 3 4.78 -15.52 1.08
C GLY A 3 4.83 -14.34 0.11
N GLN A 4 5.78 -13.40 0.29
CA GLN A 4 6.00 -12.28 -0.63
C GLN A 4 6.93 -12.67 -1.78
N SER A 5 6.50 -12.33 -3.01
CA SER A 5 7.27 -12.56 -4.23
C SER A 5 8.57 -11.74 -4.24
N ILE A 6 9.49 -12.10 -5.12
CA ILE A 6 10.73 -11.34 -5.33
C ILE A 6 10.42 -9.93 -5.87
N THR A 7 9.46 -9.82 -6.80
CA THR A 7 9.02 -8.55 -7.37
C THR A 7 8.51 -7.59 -6.28
N ASP A 8 7.69 -8.09 -5.34
CA ASP A 8 7.19 -7.32 -4.21
C ASP A 8 8.32 -6.76 -3.33
N ARG A 9 9.36 -7.58 -3.11
CA ARG A 9 10.52 -7.17 -2.30
C ARG A 9 11.34 -6.09 -2.99
N ILE A 10 11.54 -6.21 -4.31
CA ILE A 10 12.28 -5.22 -5.10
C ILE A 10 11.52 -3.88 -5.08
N THR A 11 10.22 -3.88 -5.35
CA THR A 11 9.40 -2.65 -5.31
C THR A 11 9.41 -2.01 -3.92
N ALA A 12 9.26 -2.81 -2.86
CA ALA A 12 9.33 -2.28 -1.49
C ALA A 12 10.73 -1.75 -1.12
N ALA A 13 11.79 -2.31 -1.70
CA ALA A 13 13.17 -1.82 -1.52
C ALA A 13 13.41 -0.51 -2.26
N GLN A 14 12.86 -0.34 -3.48
CA GLN A 14 12.94 0.92 -4.24
C GLN A 14 12.36 2.09 -3.43
N HIS A 15 11.20 1.90 -2.80
CA HIS A 15 10.61 2.94 -1.94
C HIS A 15 11.39 3.18 -0.63
N SER A 16 12.21 2.21 -0.21
CA SER A 16 13.17 2.43 0.87
C SER A 16 14.33 3.33 0.45
N VAL A 17 14.77 3.26 -0.81
CA VAL A 17 15.83 4.13 -1.36
C VAL A 17 15.31 5.55 -1.55
N THR A 18 14.07 5.73 -1.99
CA THR A 18 13.46 7.06 -2.14
C THR A 18 12.95 7.66 -0.82
N GLY A 19 13.06 6.93 0.29
CA GLY A 19 12.65 7.39 1.63
C GLY A 19 11.14 7.44 1.88
N SER A 20 10.30 7.03 0.91
CA SER A 20 8.84 7.09 1.07
C SER A 20 8.31 5.87 1.84
N ALA A 21 8.18 6.04 3.16
CA ALA A 21 7.61 5.03 4.05
C ALA A 21 6.16 4.67 3.67
N VAL A 22 5.39 5.65 3.24
CA VAL A 22 4.01 5.49 2.77
C VAL A 22 3.95 4.61 1.52
N ALA A 23 4.72 4.93 0.48
CA ALA A 23 4.70 4.16 -0.76
C ALA A 23 5.17 2.70 -0.53
N LYS A 24 6.15 2.52 0.35
CA LYS A 24 6.58 1.19 0.79
C LYS A 24 5.45 0.42 1.49
N ALA A 25 4.68 1.08 2.35
CA ALA A 25 3.54 0.45 3.04
C ALA A 25 2.42 0.07 2.06
N VAL A 26 2.11 0.94 1.08
CA VAL A 26 1.15 0.64 0.00
C VAL A 26 1.58 -0.61 -0.78
N CYS A 27 2.85 -0.70 -1.17
CA CYS A 27 3.38 -1.89 -1.86
C CYS A 27 3.28 -3.16 -1.02
N LYS A 28 3.52 -3.06 0.30
CA LYS A 28 3.37 -4.20 1.22
C LYS A 28 1.90 -4.60 1.47
N ALA A 29 0.97 -3.66 1.39
CA ALA A 29 -0.47 -3.93 1.46
C ALA A 29 -0.99 -4.60 0.17
N THR A 30 -0.35 -4.31 -0.98
CA THR A 30 -0.79 -4.69 -2.34
C THR A 30 0.19 -5.66 -3.02
N THR A 31 0.68 -6.64 -2.27
CA THR A 31 1.57 -7.70 -2.77
C THR A 31 0.86 -8.66 -3.72
N HIS A 32 1.63 -9.48 -4.44
CA HIS A 32 1.10 -10.55 -5.31
C HIS A 32 0.56 -11.77 -4.53
N GLU A 33 0.71 -11.79 -3.20
CA GLU A 33 0.19 -12.84 -2.33
C GLU A 33 -1.34 -12.86 -2.37
N VAL A 34 -1.94 -14.00 -2.74
CA VAL A 34 -3.39 -14.21 -2.92
C VAL A 34 -4.10 -14.31 -1.56
N MET A 35 -4.19 -13.17 -0.90
CA MET A 35 -4.90 -12.97 0.36
C MET A 35 -5.28 -11.48 0.49
N GLY A 36 -6.15 -11.15 1.44
CA GLY A 36 -6.46 -9.76 1.76
C GLY A 36 -5.21 -8.97 2.23
N PRO A 37 -5.23 -7.63 2.14
CA PRO A 37 -4.15 -6.81 2.68
C PRO A 37 -3.92 -7.12 4.15
N LYS A 38 -2.66 -7.32 4.55
CA LYS A 38 -2.35 -7.67 5.95
C LYS A 38 -2.70 -6.50 6.86
N LYS A 39 -3.45 -6.77 7.93
CA LYS A 39 -3.93 -5.79 8.91
C LYS A 39 -2.84 -4.80 9.35
N LYS A 40 -1.64 -5.29 9.69
CA LYS A 40 -0.51 -4.43 10.10
C LYS A 40 -0.11 -3.34 9.09
N HIS A 41 -0.36 -3.55 7.79
CA HIS A 41 -0.08 -2.54 6.76
C HIS A 41 -1.25 -1.57 6.63
N LEU A 42 -2.49 -2.05 6.76
CA LEU A 42 -3.68 -1.20 6.80
C LEU A 42 -3.65 -0.26 8.03
N ASP A 43 -3.39 -0.80 9.22
CA ASP A 43 -3.31 -0.03 10.46
C ASP A 43 -2.24 1.07 10.36
N TYR A 44 -1.09 0.78 9.74
CA TYR A 44 -0.05 1.78 9.50
C TYR A 44 -0.49 2.86 8.51
N LEU A 45 -1.15 2.50 7.41
CA LEU A 45 -1.65 3.49 6.45
C LEU A 45 -2.75 4.38 7.06
N ILE A 46 -3.63 3.83 7.92
CA ILE A 46 -4.59 4.62 8.70
C ILE A 46 -3.86 5.60 9.62
N GLN A 47 -2.82 5.15 10.33
CA GLN A 47 -2.00 6.05 11.13
C GLN A 47 -1.43 7.18 10.27
N CYS A 48 -0.87 6.86 9.10
CA CYS A 48 -0.36 7.87 8.17
C CYS A 48 -1.42 8.91 7.77
N THR A 49 -2.70 8.55 7.67
CA THR A 49 -3.75 9.55 7.38
C THR A 49 -3.97 10.55 8.51
N ASN A 50 -3.58 10.24 9.75
CA ASN A 50 -3.72 11.14 10.90
C ASN A 50 -2.49 12.02 11.15
N GLU A 51 -1.40 11.81 10.40
CA GLU A 51 -0.14 12.53 10.59
C GLU A 51 -0.12 13.81 9.74
N MET A 52 0.06 14.97 10.38
CA MET A 52 0.05 16.28 9.70
C MET A 52 1.09 16.44 8.58
N ASN A 53 2.18 15.67 8.63
CA ASN A 53 3.30 15.77 7.69
C ASN A 53 3.23 14.73 6.56
N VAL A 54 2.16 13.94 6.49
CA VAL A 54 1.98 12.97 5.40
C VAL A 54 1.30 13.63 4.21
N ASN A 55 1.86 13.41 3.02
CA ASN A 55 1.28 13.85 1.76
C ASN A 55 0.17 12.88 1.33
N ILE A 56 -1.09 13.22 1.68
CA ILE A 56 -2.28 12.42 1.33
C ILE A 56 -2.50 12.30 -0.19
N PRO A 57 -2.34 13.36 -1.00
CA PRO A 57 -2.36 13.21 -2.46
C PRO A 57 -1.40 12.15 -2.97
N GLN A 58 -0.14 12.15 -2.49
CA GLN A 58 0.85 11.14 -2.91
C GLN A 58 0.47 9.72 -2.46
N LEU A 59 -0.16 9.56 -1.29
CA LEU A 59 -0.70 8.27 -0.85
C LEU A 59 -1.76 7.76 -1.83
N ALA A 60 -2.70 8.64 -2.23
CA ALA A 60 -3.74 8.32 -3.20
C ALA A 60 -3.15 7.99 -4.57
N ASP A 61 -2.22 8.80 -5.07
CA ASP A 61 -1.52 8.56 -6.34
C ASP A 61 -0.82 7.21 -6.34
N THR A 62 -0.13 6.86 -5.25
CA THR A 62 0.52 5.55 -5.14
C THR A 62 -0.50 4.41 -5.20
N LEU A 63 -1.67 4.55 -4.56
CA LEU A 63 -2.75 3.56 -4.65
C LEU A 63 -3.29 3.47 -6.08
N PHE A 64 -3.48 4.59 -6.77
CA PHE A 64 -3.89 4.62 -8.18
C PHE A 64 -2.87 3.90 -9.08
N GLU A 65 -1.57 4.13 -8.90
CA GLU A 65 -0.53 3.40 -9.62
C GLU A 65 -0.63 1.88 -9.43
N ARG A 66 -0.98 1.41 -8.23
CA ARG A 66 -1.20 -0.03 -7.98
C ARG A 66 -2.40 -0.58 -8.76
N THR A 67 -3.42 0.24 -9.04
CA THR A 67 -4.58 -0.18 -9.84
C THR A 67 -4.27 -0.34 -11.33
N ALA A 68 -3.14 0.22 -11.80
CA ALA A 68 -2.64 0.03 -13.17
C ALA A 68 -1.74 -1.22 -13.32
N ASN A 69 -1.60 -2.05 -12.27
CA ASN A 69 -0.80 -3.27 -12.34
C ASN A 69 -1.48 -4.36 -13.18
N SER A 70 -0.71 -5.20 -13.88
CA SER A 70 -1.25 -6.32 -14.67
C SER A 70 -1.80 -7.47 -13.82
N SER A 71 -1.42 -7.57 -12.55
CA SER A 71 -1.92 -8.58 -11.62
C SER A 71 -3.24 -8.16 -11.00
N TRP A 72 -4.30 -8.94 -11.27
CA TRP A 72 -5.62 -8.73 -10.65
C TRP A 72 -5.55 -8.73 -9.11
N VAL A 73 -4.64 -9.50 -8.51
CA VAL A 73 -4.47 -9.57 -7.04
C VAL A 73 -3.99 -8.22 -6.51
N VAL A 74 -3.02 -7.61 -7.19
CA VAL A 74 -2.47 -6.30 -6.81
C VAL A 74 -3.54 -5.22 -6.96
N VAL A 75 -4.23 -5.20 -8.10
CA VAL A 75 -5.30 -4.23 -8.38
C VAL A 75 -6.41 -4.34 -7.34
N PHE A 76 -6.90 -5.55 -7.07
CA PHE A 76 -8.00 -5.74 -6.15
C PHE A 76 -7.62 -5.40 -4.71
N LYS A 77 -6.39 -5.70 -4.29
CA LYS A 77 -5.88 -5.30 -2.97
C LYS A 77 -5.67 -3.79 -2.85
N ALA A 78 -5.35 -3.09 -3.93
CA ALA A 78 -5.28 -1.63 -3.95
C ALA A 78 -6.67 -1.02 -3.72
N LEU A 79 -7.70 -1.55 -4.39
CA LEU A 79 -9.09 -1.12 -4.18
C LEU A 79 -9.58 -1.41 -2.75
N ILE A 80 -9.29 -2.60 -2.20
CA ILE A 80 -9.63 -2.94 -0.81
C ILE A 80 -8.91 -2.00 0.17
N THR A 81 -7.62 -1.73 -0.06
CA THR A 81 -6.85 -0.80 0.78
C THR A 81 -7.43 0.61 0.72
N THR A 82 -7.81 1.07 -0.48
CA THR A 82 -8.46 2.38 -0.68
C THR A 82 -9.78 2.46 0.07
N HIS A 83 -10.66 1.48 -0.10
CA HIS A 83 -11.93 1.41 0.63
C HIS A 83 -11.70 1.43 2.15
N HIS A 84 -10.71 0.67 2.64
CA HIS A 84 -10.41 0.61 4.07
C HIS A 84 -9.98 1.98 4.62
N LEU A 85 -9.17 2.73 3.86
CA LEU A 85 -8.78 4.09 4.24
C LEU A 85 -9.95 5.06 4.19
N MET A 86 -10.88 4.92 3.23
CA MET A 86 -12.09 5.75 3.21
C MET A 86 -13.02 5.50 4.40
N MET A 87 -13.03 4.28 4.95
CA MET A 87 -13.88 3.91 6.07
C MET A 87 -13.27 4.20 7.45
N TYR A 88 -11.94 4.11 7.55
CA TYR A 88 -11.23 4.14 8.85
C TYR A 88 -10.09 5.15 8.93
N GLY A 89 -9.76 5.83 7.82
CA GLY A 89 -8.78 6.90 7.78
C GLY A 89 -9.34 8.24 8.28
N ASN A 90 -8.45 9.22 8.39
CA ASN A 90 -8.78 10.60 8.73
C ASN A 90 -9.47 11.32 7.55
N GLU A 91 -10.38 12.25 7.84
CA GLU A 91 -11.11 13.10 6.88
C GLU A 91 -10.27 14.30 6.39
#